data_AF-A0AAN7Q825-F1
#
_entry.id   AF-A0AAN7Q825-F1
#
_cell.length_a   1.000
_cell.length_b   1.000
_cell.length_c   1.000
_cell.angle_alpha   90.00
_cell.angle_beta   90.00
_cell.angle_gamma   90.00
#
_symmetry.space_group_name_H-M   'P 1'
#
loop_
_entity.id
_entity.type
_entity.pdbx_description
1 polymer ?
#
loop_
_entity_poly.entity_id
_entity_poly.type
_entity_poly.pdbx_seq_one_letter_code
_entity_poly.pdbx_strand_id
1 'polypeptide(L)'
;MLQCSLNLHQNVDISKFNKLHALLKQASVGYLPKKSKILEENNINKFINEADNELYLAMKVILIIGFNGACRRDELLNFSTDDIEFKQDSIIISLPKTKNNILRTFAITDTNWIELIKEYAKLRPTKTNHKRFFVTYRNGRCINSPIGINTIGKVSKKHCSLFKIA
;
A
#
# COMPACT_ATOMS: atom_id res chain seq x y z
N MET A 1 -7.90 -11.87 17.38
CA MET A 1 -6.88 -11.03 18.06
C MET A 1 -6.69 -11.44 19.53
N LEU A 2 -7.75 -11.66 20.33
CA LEU A 2 -7.61 -12.07 21.73
C LEU A 2 -6.77 -13.34 21.94
N GLN A 3 -7.12 -14.45 21.27
CA GLN A 3 -6.41 -15.72 21.39
C GLN A 3 -4.92 -15.59 21.08
N CYS A 4 -4.57 -15.00 19.93
CA CYS A 4 -3.18 -14.78 19.54
C CYS A 4 -2.44 -13.87 20.53
N SER A 5 -3.11 -12.85 21.09
CA SER A 5 -2.50 -11.88 21.99
C SER A 5 -2.21 -12.50 23.37
N LEU A 6 -3.13 -13.31 23.92
CA LEU A 6 -2.91 -14.08 25.15
C LEU A 6 -1.78 -15.10 24.99
N ASN A 7 -1.71 -15.76 23.83
CA ASN A 7 -0.64 -16.70 23.55
C ASN A 7 0.72 -15.98 23.44
N LEU A 8 0.80 -14.86 22.70
CA LEU A 8 2.06 -14.13 22.50
C LEU A 8 2.59 -13.46 23.77
N HIS A 9 1.71 -12.84 24.58
CA HIS A 9 2.13 -12.02 25.71
C HIS A 9 2.07 -12.74 27.06
N GLN A 10 1.22 -13.75 27.17
CA GLN A 10 0.99 -14.46 28.44
C GLN A 10 1.26 -15.97 28.33
N ASN A 11 1.64 -16.46 27.13
CA ASN A 11 1.86 -17.88 26.85
C ASN A 11 0.66 -18.77 27.21
N VAL A 12 -0.55 -18.20 27.11
CA VAL A 12 -1.81 -18.91 27.41
C VAL A 12 -2.48 -19.33 26.10
N ASP A 13 -2.56 -20.64 25.89
CA ASP A 13 -3.31 -21.22 24.77
C ASP A 13 -4.78 -21.43 25.16
N ILE A 14 -5.62 -20.45 24.86
CA ILE A 14 -7.05 -20.53 25.16
C ILE A 14 -7.85 -21.44 24.21
N SER A 15 -7.22 -22.04 23.20
CA SER A 15 -7.89 -22.96 22.25
C SER A 15 -8.44 -24.21 22.93
N LYS A 16 -7.83 -24.61 24.05
CA LYS A 16 -8.17 -25.82 24.82
C LYS A 16 -9.35 -25.63 25.77
N PHE A 17 -9.83 -24.41 25.97
CA PHE A 17 -10.86 -24.08 26.95
C PHE A 17 -12.24 -23.97 26.30
N ASN A 18 -12.91 -25.12 26.12
CA ASN A 18 -14.19 -25.20 25.42
C ASN A 18 -15.29 -24.31 26.03
N LYS A 19 -15.38 -24.22 27.37
CA LYS A 19 -16.37 -23.36 28.07
C LYS A 19 -16.14 -21.88 27.78
N LEU A 20 -14.87 -21.44 27.83
CA LEU A 20 -14.50 -20.06 27.50
C LEU A 20 -14.80 -19.74 26.03
N HIS A 21 -14.52 -20.67 25.13
CA HIS A 21 -14.81 -20.50 23.71
C HIS A 21 -16.31 -20.35 23.42
N ALA A 22 -17.16 -21.14 24.10
CA ALA A 22 -18.61 -21.00 24.02
C ALA A 22 -19.08 -19.63 24.54
N LEU A 23 -18.54 -19.18 25.68
CA LEU A 23 -18.85 -17.88 26.26
C LEU A 23 -18.45 -16.72 25.33
N LEU A 24 -17.26 -16.77 24.74
CA LEU A 24 -16.79 -15.75 23.79
C LEU A 24 -17.64 -15.70 22.53
N LYS A 25 -18.07 -16.86 22.00
CA LYS A 25 -19.00 -16.92 20.87
C LYS A 25 -20.35 -16.28 21.22
N GLN A 26 -20.89 -16.59 22.40
CA GLN A 26 -22.15 -16.02 22.86
C GLN A 26 -22.04 -14.50 23.07
N ALA A 27 -20.94 -14.02 23.63
CA ALA A 27 -20.66 -12.59 23.79
C ALA A 27 -20.51 -11.85 22.45
N SER A 28 -20.12 -12.56 21.38
CA SER A 28 -20.01 -11.99 20.03
C SER A 28 -21.32 -12.00 19.23
N VAL A 29 -22.39 -12.59 19.74
CA VAL A 29 -23.69 -12.63 19.05
C VAL A 29 -24.20 -11.21 18.83
N GLY A 30 -24.56 -10.87 17.60
CA GLY A 30 -25.00 -9.53 17.22
C GLY A 30 -23.88 -8.51 17.02
N TYR A 31 -22.61 -8.88 17.20
CA TYR A 31 -21.49 -7.99 16.90
C TYR A 31 -21.41 -7.69 15.40
N LEU A 32 -21.51 -6.41 15.05
CA LEU A 32 -21.27 -5.92 13.71
C LEU A 32 -19.83 -5.40 13.62
N PRO A 33 -18.96 -5.99 12.78
CA PRO A 33 -17.60 -5.52 12.65
C PRO A 33 -17.56 -4.11 12.06
N LYS A 34 -16.78 -3.22 12.68
CA LYS A 34 -16.48 -1.91 12.11
C LYS A 34 -15.76 -2.09 10.78
N LYS A 35 -16.41 -1.71 9.67
CA LYS A 35 -15.81 -1.71 8.33
C LYS A 35 -15.03 -0.42 8.12
N SER A 36 -13.91 -0.50 7.40
CA SER A 36 -13.24 0.69 6.87
C SER A 36 -14.10 1.35 5.80
N LYS A 37 -14.03 2.67 5.68
CA LYS A 37 -14.63 3.38 4.54
C LYS A 37 -14.02 2.91 3.22
N ILE A 38 -14.84 2.92 2.18
CA ILE A 38 -14.41 2.57 0.83
C ILE A 38 -13.57 3.74 0.30
N LEU A 39 -12.39 3.44 -0.22
CA LEU A 39 -11.56 4.42 -0.90
C LEU A 39 -12.03 4.53 -2.35
N GLU A 40 -12.78 5.58 -2.65
CA GLU A 40 -13.27 5.88 -3.99
C GLU A 40 -12.23 6.62 -4.84
N GLU A 41 -12.36 6.50 -6.16
CA GLU A 41 -11.46 7.14 -7.12
C GLU A 41 -11.46 8.67 -6.99
N ASN A 42 -12.62 9.28 -6.75
CA ASN A 42 -12.73 10.72 -6.49
C ASN A 42 -11.84 11.19 -5.34
N ASN A 43 -11.74 10.38 -4.28
CA ASN A 43 -10.87 10.70 -3.13
C ASN A 43 -9.39 10.60 -3.49
N ILE A 44 -9.04 9.72 -4.42
CA ILE A 44 -7.66 9.57 -4.92
C ILE A 44 -7.30 10.73 -5.82
N ASN A 45 -8.16 11.06 -6.79
CA ASN A 45 -7.98 12.19 -7.69
C ASN A 45 -7.88 13.51 -6.92
N LYS A 46 -8.70 13.68 -5.87
CA LYS A 46 -8.59 14.82 -4.97
C LYS A 46 -7.21 14.93 -4.31
N PHE A 47 -6.69 13.82 -3.77
CA PHE A 47 -5.34 13.80 -3.19
C PHE A 47 -4.25 14.05 -4.22
N ILE A 48 -4.40 13.49 -5.42
CA ILE A 48 -3.45 13.67 -6.51
C ILE A 48 -3.40 15.13 -6.96
N ASN A 49 -4.53 15.83 -7.01
CA ASN A 49 -4.58 17.20 -7.49
C ASN A 49 -4.26 18.23 -6.39
N GLU A 50 -4.68 18.00 -5.15
CA GLU A 50 -4.55 19.01 -4.08
C GLU A 50 -3.28 18.87 -3.23
N ALA A 51 -2.70 17.67 -3.10
CA ALA A 51 -1.49 17.50 -2.29
C ALA A 51 -0.25 18.02 -3.02
N ASP A 52 0.70 18.61 -2.29
CA ASP A 52 1.95 19.12 -2.89
C ASP A 52 2.86 17.98 -3.40
N ASN A 53 3.37 18.12 -4.62
CA ASN A 53 4.31 17.18 -5.21
C ASN A 53 5.65 17.18 -4.48
N GLU A 54 6.16 18.31 -3.99
CA GLU A 54 7.47 18.37 -3.34
C GLU A 54 7.56 17.48 -2.09
N LEU A 55 6.43 17.24 -1.44
CA LEU A 55 6.32 16.43 -0.23
C LEU A 55 5.72 15.04 -0.49
N TYR A 56 4.73 14.95 -1.39
CA TYR A 56 3.87 13.76 -1.51
C TYR A 56 3.99 13.00 -2.83
N LEU A 57 4.85 13.39 -3.78
CA LEU A 57 4.96 12.71 -5.08
C LEU A 57 5.11 11.19 -4.95
N ALA A 58 6.07 10.71 -4.14
CA ALA A 58 6.23 9.26 -3.92
C ALA A 58 5.00 8.59 -3.31
N MET A 59 4.27 9.29 -2.43
CA MET A 59 3.04 8.75 -1.82
C MET A 59 1.90 8.69 -2.83
N LYS A 60 1.78 9.67 -3.72
CA LYS A 60 0.82 9.66 -4.85
C LYS A 60 1.08 8.44 -5.73
N VAL A 61 2.31 8.22 -6.15
CA VAL A 61 2.69 7.06 -6.99
C VAL A 61 2.41 5.73 -6.28
N ILE A 62 2.75 5.60 -4.98
CA ILE A 62 2.41 4.40 -4.20
C ILE A 62 0.90 4.18 -4.15
N LEU A 63 0.11 5.23 -3.94
CA LEU A 63 -1.35 5.15 -3.86
C LEU A 63 -1.97 4.73 -5.20
N ILE A 64 -1.53 5.33 -6.31
CA ILE A 64 -1.98 5.02 -7.67
C ILE A 64 -1.74 3.54 -7.99
N ILE A 65 -0.50 3.07 -7.83
CA ILE A 65 -0.13 1.67 -8.12
C ILE A 65 -0.85 0.71 -7.17
N GLY A 66 -0.95 1.08 -5.89
CA GLY A 66 -1.64 0.28 -4.87
C GLY A 66 -3.13 0.14 -5.13
N PHE A 67 -3.79 1.21 -5.58
CA PHE A 67 -5.21 1.23 -5.89
C PHE A 67 -5.53 0.42 -7.16
N ASN A 68 -4.85 0.70 -8.27
CA ASN A 68 -5.07 0.01 -9.55
C ASN A 68 -4.80 -1.49 -9.48
N GLY A 69 -3.72 -1.88 -8.79
CA GLY A 69 -3.34 -3.29 -8.67
C GLY A 69 -3.96 -4.01 -7.48
N ALA A 70 -4.71 -3.32 -6.61
CA ALA A 70 -5.10 -3.82 -5.28
C ALA A 70 -3.92 -4.48 -4.55
N CYS A 71 -2.78 -3.77 -4.52
CA CYS A 71 -1.51 -4.32 -4.08
C CYS A 71 -1.39 -4.34 -2.55
N ARG A 72 -0.88 -5.45 -2.01
CA ARG A 72 -0.50 -5.51 -0.59
C ARG A 72 0.77 -4.70 -0.34
N ARG A 73 0.96 -4.29 0.92
CA ARG A 73 2.15 -3.52 1.34
C ARG A 73 3.48 -4.21 1.02
N ASP A 74 3.51 -5.54 1.11
CA ASP A 74 4.71 -6.33 0.84
C ASP A 74 4.98 -6.49 -0.67
N GLU A 75 3.91 -6.52 -1.47
CA GLU A 75 4.01 -6.50 -2.95
C GLU A 75 4.58 -5.15 -3.41
N LEU A 76 4.09 -4.04 -2.84
CA LEU A 76 4.62 -2.69 -3.10
C LEU A 76 6.06 -2.52 -2.60
N LEU A 77 6.43 -3.15 -1.47
CA LEU A 77 7.79 -3.07 -0.92
C LEU A 77 8.82 -3.73 -1.84
N ASN A 78 8.48 -4.88 -2.41
CA ASN A 78 9.38 -5.68 -3.22
C ASN A 78 9.28 -5.40 -4.72
N PHE A 79 8.42 -4.46 -5.12
CA PHE A 79 8.26 -4.03 -6.50
C PHE A 79 9.57 -3.52 -7.09
N SER A 80 10.01 -4.12 -8.20
CA SER A 80 11.28 -3.79 -8.87
C SER A 80 11.10 -2.75 -9.97
N THR A 81 12.20 -2.11 -10.37
CA THR A 81 12.25 -1.30 -11.60
C THR A 81 12.09 -2.14 -12.87
N ASP A 82 12.40 -3.43 -12.79
CA ASP A 82 12.31 -4.36 -13.93
C ASP A 82 10.85 -4.81 -14.16
N ASP A 83 9.98 -4.60 -13.17
CA ASP A 83 8.59 -5.04 -13.14
C ASP A 83 7.62 -4.01 -13.75
N ILE A 84 8.14 -2.85 -14.19
CA ILE A 84 7.37 -1.74 -14.77
C ILE A 84 7.75 -1.51 -16.23
N GLU A 85 6.75 -1.54 -17.10
CA GLU A 85 6.91 -1.26 -18.52
C GLU A 85 6.18 0.03 -18.88
N PHE A 86 6.92 1.01 -19.41
CA PHE A 86 6.38 2.28 -19.85
C PHE A 86 6.04 2.21 -21.35
N LYS A 87 4.75 2.29 -21.69
CA LYS A 87 4.28 2.52 -23.05
C LYS A 87 3.94 4.00 -23.25
N GLN A 88 3.57 4.39 -24.48
CA GLN A 88 3.18 5.77 -24.79
C GLN A 88 1.99 6.20 -23.93
N ASP A 89 0.89 5.43 -24.01
CA ASP A 89 -0.40 5.77 -23.40
C ASP A 89 -0.79 4.88 -22.21
N SER A 90 0.06 3.93 -21.82
CA SER A 90 -0.20 3.07 -20.66
C SER A 90 1.06 2.67 -19.93
N ILE A 91 0.90 2.32 -18.66
CA ILE A 91 1.96 1.69 -17.86
C ILE A 91 1.49 0.29 -17.49
N ILE A 92 2.28 -0.72 -17.83
CA ILE A 92 2.00 -2.11 -17.48
C ILE A 92 2.89 -2.49 -16.30
N ILE A 93 2.25 -3.07 -15.28
CA ILE A 93 2.91 -3.46 -14.04
C ILE A 93 2.75 -4.96 -13.87
N SER A 94 3.86 -5.66 -13.70
CA SER A 94 3.94 -7.11 -13.52
C SER A 94 4.35 -7.43 -12.09
N LEU A 95 3.50 -8.09 -11.30
CA LEU A 95 3.83 -8.50 -9.93
C LEU A 95 4.16 -9.99 -9.89
N PRO A 96 5.46 -10.38 -9.83
CA PRO A 96 5.85 -11.78 -9.91
C PRO A 96 5.65 -12.56 -8.61
N LYS A 97 5.71 -11.87 -7.45
CA LYS A 97 5.65 -12.52 -6.13
C LYS A 97 4.30 -12.29 -5.46
N THR A 98 3.38 -13.22 -5.68
CA THR A 98 2.16 -13.35 -4.86
C THR A 98 2.26 -14.59 -3.98
N LYS A 99 1.49 -14.64 -2.88
CA LYS A 99 1.44 -15.82 -1.99
C LYS A 99 1.13 -17.14 -2.73
N ASN A 100 0.49 -17.06 -3.90
CA ASN A 100 0.07 -18.21 -4.70
C ASN A 100 1.01 -18.47 -5.89
N ASN A 101 2.13 -17.74 -6.01
CA ASN A 101 3.08 -17.80 -7.13
C ASN A 101 2.43 -17.56 -8.51
N ILE A 102 1.27 -16.88 -8.52
CA ILE A 102 0.60 -16.46 -9.74
C ILE A 102 1.02 -15.03 -10.03
N LEU A 103 1.54 -14.82 -11.24
CA LEU A 103 1.91 -13.49 -11.73
C LEU A 103 0.62 -12.70 -11.99
N ARG A 104 0.54 -11.50 -11.41
CA ARG A 104 -0.59 -10.59 -11.63
C ARG A 104 -0.09 -9.37 -12.39
N THR A 105 -0.67 -9.13 -13.56
CA THR A 105 -0.43 -7.94 -14.37
C THR A 105 -1.64 -7.02 -14.35
N PHE A 106 -1.38 -5.72 -14.39
CA PHE A 106 -2.42 -4.72 -14.55
C PHE A 106 -1.87 -3.51 -15.32
N ALA A 107 -2.77 -2.77 -15.95
CA ALA A 107 -2.44 -1.59 -16.74
C ALA A 107 -3.03 -0.34 -16.09
N ILE A 108 -2.29 0.76 -16.17
CA ILE A 108 -2.75 2.10 -15.79
C ILE A 108 -2.87 2.91 -17.09
N THR A 109 -4.05 3.48 -17.33
CA THR A 109 -4.40 4.20 -18.56
C THR A 109 -4.63 5.69 -18.34
N ASP A 110 -4.86 6.15 -17.10
CA ASP A 110 -5.10 7.56 -16.83
C ASP A 110 -3.85 8.42 -17.05
N THR A 111 -3.97 9.41 -17.93
CA THR A 111 -2.85 10.27 -18.37
C THR A 111 -2.20 11.01 -17.20
N ASN A 112 -3.00 11.63 -16.33
CA ASN A 112 -2.52 12.33 -15.13
C ASN A 112 -1.72 11.40 -14.20
N TRP A 113 -2.20 10.17 -14.02
CA TRP A 113 -1.52 9.18 -13.18
C TRP A 113 -0.21 8.71 -13.82
N ILE A 114 -0.23 8.48 -15.14
CA ILE A 114 0.94 8.12 -15.93
C ILE A 114 2.02 9.20 -15.84
N GLU A 115 1.65 10.48 -15.96
CA GLU A 115 2.57 11.62 -15.87
C GLU A 115 3.29 11.67 -14.52
N LEU A 116 2.57 11.49 -13.41
CA LEU A 116 3.16 11.47 -12.07
C LEU A 116 4.12 10.29 -11.85
N ILE A 117 3.75 9.11 -12.37
CA ILE A 117 4.64 7.93 -12.30
C ILE A 117 5.91 8.19 -13.11
N LYS A 118 5.78 8.76 -14.32
CA LYS A 118 6.91 9.13 -15.19
C LYS A 118 7.78 10.21 -14.53
N GLU A 119 7.19 11.22 -13.89
CA GLU A 119 7.91 12.26 -13.16
C GLU A 119 8.75 11.68 -12.01
N TYR A 120 8.14 10.84 -11.18
CA TYR A 120 8.84 10.15 -10.11
C TYR A 120 9.98 9.25 -10.62
N ALA A 121 9.73 8.51 -11.72
CA ALA A 121 10.73 7.65 -12.34
C ALA A 121 11.94 8.43 -12.87
N LYS A 122 11.73 9.63 -13.43
CA LYS A 122 12.81 10.53 -13.88
C LYS A 122 13.67 11.04 -12.73
N LEU A 123 13.06 11.37 -11.59
CA LEU A 123 13.77 11.86 -10.40
C LEU A 123 14.57 10.76 -9.69
N ARG A 124 14.22 9.49 -9.92
CA ARG A 124 14.86 8.34 -9.27
C ARG A 124 16.34 8.23 -9.69
N PRO A 125 17.28 8.05 -8.74
CA PRO A 125 18.68 7.79 -9.07
C PRO A 125 18.82 6.49 -9.89
N THR A 126 19.66 6.50 -10.92
CA THR A 126 19.91 5.34 -11.78
C THR A 126 20.78 4.29 -11.09
N LYS A 127 21.77 4.71 -10.30
CA LYS A 127 22.68 3.83 -9.56
C LYS A 127 22.18 3.63 -8.13
N THR A 128 21.46 2.54 -7.89
CA THR A 128 20.97 2.16 -6.56
C THR A 128 21.53 0.78 -6.17
N ASN A 129 21.87 0.59 -4.89
CA ASN A 129 22.37 -0.71 -4.38
C ASN A 129 21.28 -1.79 -4.28
N HIS A 130 20.05 -1.46 -4.66
CA HIS A 130 18.90 -2.34 -4.63
C HIS A 130 18.07 -2.16 -5.91
N LYS A 131 17.24 -3.15 -6.23
CA LYS A 131 16.34 -3.11 -7.40
C LYS A 131 14.95 -2.52 -7.14
N ARG A 132 14.62 -2.21 -5.87
CA ARG A 132 13.30 -1.69 -5.49
C ARG A 132 12.97 -0.39 -6.22
N PHE A 133 11.77 -0.29 -6.77
CA PHE A 133 11.28 0.88 -7.47
C PHE A 133 11.15 2.08 -6.53
N PHE A 134 10.49 1.90 -5.38
CA PHE A 134 10.23 2.97 -4.43
C PHE A 134 11.45 3.31 -3.56
N VAL A 135 11.94 4.53 -3.73
CA VAL A 135 13.00 5.17 -2.95
C VAL A 135 12.48 6.34 -2.14
N THR A 136 13.16 6.64 -1.03
CA THR A 136 12.80 7.72 -0.12
C THR A 136 12.75 9.04 -0.88
N TYR A 137 11.67 9.79 -0.69
CA TYR A 137 11.46 11.08 -1.32
C TYR A 137 11.32 12.16 -0.25
N ARG A 138 12.07 13.25 -0.38
CA ARG A 138 12.04 14.40 0.53
C ARG A 138 12.33 15.68 -0.24
N ASN A 139 11.52 16.71 -0.04
CA ASN A 139 11.72 18.07 -0.56
C ASN A 139 12.07 18.08 -2.06
N GLY A 140 11.22 17.47 -2.89
CA GLY A 140 11.42 17.47 -4.34
C GLY A 140 12.39 16.40 -4.86
N ARG A 141 13.10 15.66 -4.00
CA ARG A 141 14.22 14.81 -4.42
C ARG A 141 14.11 13.36 -3.96
N CYS A 142 14.51 12.44 -4.84
CA CYS A 142 14.69 11.03 -4.52
C CYS A 142 16.08 10.78 -3.90
N ILE A 143 16.09 10.13 -2.75
CA ILE A 143 17.27 9.72 -1.99
C ILE A 143 17.49 8.23 -2.23
N ASN A 144 18.74 7.79 -2.40
CA ASN A 144 19.13 6.40 -2.66
C ASN A 144 18.98 5.48 -1.43
N SER A 145 17.79 5.44 -0.84
CA SER A 145 17.42 4.54 0.23
C SER A 145 16.00 4.01 -0.02
N PRO A 146 15.78 2.69 0.11
CA PRO A 146 14.47 2.12 -0.21
C PRO A 146 13.44 2.53 0.84
N ILE A 147 12.19 2.75 0.41
CA ILE A 147 11.11 3.03 1.36
C ILE A 147 10.81 1.79 2.21
N GLY A 148 10.68 1.98 3.52
CA GLY A 148 10.34 0.90 4.46
C GLY A 148 8.86 0.52 4.45
N ILE A 149 8.57 -0.73 4.81
CA ILE A 149 7.20 -1.31 4.82
C ILE A 149 6.20 -0.52 5.67
N ASN A 150 6.66 0.03 6.79
CA ASN A 150 5.83 0.83 7.69
C ASN A 150 5.43 2.17 7.06
N THR A 151 6.32 2.76 6.25
CA THR A 151 6.04 4.01 5.55
C THR A 151 5.01 3.77 4.44
N ILE A 152 5.19 2.70 3.64
CA ILE A 152 4.20 2.27 2.64
C ILE A 152 2.84 2.04 3.29
N GLY A 153 2.79 1.34 4.43
CA GLY A 153 1.53 1.09 5.14
C GLY A 153 0.88 2.30 5.76
N LYS A 154 1.63 3.40 5.98
CA LYS A 154 1.09 4.66 6.48
C LYS A 154 0.53 5.54 5.36
N VAL A 155 0.75 5.23 4.08
CA VAL A 155 0.27 6.06 2.95
C VAL A 155 -1.24 6.24 2.99
N SER A 156 -2.01 5.14 3.12
CA SER A 156 -3.47 5.21 3.21
C SER A 156 -3.95 6.03 4.42
N LYS A 157 -3.26 5.89 5.57
CA LYS A 157 -3.58 6.67 6.77
C LYS A 157 -3.30 8.17 6.56
N LYS A 158 -2.19 8.51 5.91
CA LYS A 158 -1.82 9.90 5.61
C LYS A 158 -2.81 10.54 4.65
N HIS A 159 -3.17 9.82 3.58
CA HIS A 159 -4.24 10.23 2.65
C HIS A 159 -5.54 10.55 3.41
N CYS A 160 -6.06 9.62 4.22
CA CYS A 160 -7.26 9.84 5.02
C CYS A 160 -7.14 11.03 5.96
N SER A 161 -5.97 11.22 6.60
CA SER A 161 -5.78 12.31 7.56
C SER A 161 -5.76 13.70 6.91
N LEU A 162 -5.24 13.82 5.69
CA LEU A 162 -5.19 15.09 4.95
C LEU A 162 -6.59 15.55 4.54
N PHE A 163 -7.45 14.60 4.15
CA PHE A 163 -8.78 14.89 3.61
C PHE A 163 -9.92 14.64 4.60
N LYS A 164 -9.60 14.34 5.86
CA LYS A 164 -10.56 13.98 6.93
C LYS A 164 -11.57 12.91 6.50
N ILE A 165 -11.14 11.96 5.67
CA ILE A 165 -11.95 10.80 5.28
C ILE A 165 -11.84 9.80 6.44
N ALA A 166 -12.62 10.05 7.51
CA ALA A 166 -12.64 9.29 8.76
C ALA A 166 -13.67 8.17 8.75
#